data_AF-A0AAR2KZ70-F1
#
_entry.id   AF-A0AAR2KZ70-F1
#
_cell.length_a   1.000
_cell.length_b   1.000
_cell.length_c   1.000
_cell.angle_alpha   90.00
_cell.angle_beta   90.00
_cell.angle_gamma   90.00
#
_symmetry.space_group_name_H-M   'P 1'
#
loop_
_entity.id
_entity.type
_entity.pdbx_description
1 polymer ?
#
loop_
_entity_poly.entity_id
_entity_poly.type
_entity_poly.pdbx_seq_one_letter_code
_entity_poly.pdbx_strand_id
1 'polypeptide(L)'
;MAVIQNCLKPSRKPLLFLLFIMWLVVTSHSDEDYYKLLGISREASTREIRQAFKKLALTMHPDKNPNDETAHEKFLKINRAYEVLKDEDLRKKYDKYGEKGLQDDQQGGRYESWSYYRYDFGIYDDDPEVITLDRGDFDAAVNSGEVWFVNFYFPRCSHCHDLAPTWREFAKEMDGVIRIGAVNCGDNGRLCRSKGISSYPSLYIFRAGMNPEKYYGDRSKASLTKFAMQFVTSKVTELWQGNVFTEIDQAFASRIGWLITFCADTGDCLESPTRQKLAGMLVGIDKQLRPVSLLVQCLQCL
;
A
#
# COMPACT_ATOMS: atom_id res chain seq x y z
N MET A 1 -37.94 -93.70 2.71
CA MET A 1 -36.93 -92.70 3.12
C MET A 1 -36.53 -91.89 1.91
N ALA A 2 -36.83 -90.59 1.87
CA ALA A 2 -36.18 -89.61 0.99
C ALA A 2 -36.36 -88.20 1.57
N VAL A 3 -35.31 -87.40 1.43
CA VAL A 3 -34.88 -86.28 2.26
C VAL A 3 -35.62 -84.96 1.93
N ILE A 4 -35.80 -84.12 2.95
CA ILE A 4 -36.25 -82.72 2.89
C ILE A 4 -35.19 -81.87 2.20
N GLN A 5 -35.55 -81.06 1.20
CA GLN A 5 -34.68 -79.98 0.72
C GLN A 5 -35.47 -78.68 0.52
N ASN A 6 -35.17 -77.72 1.39
CA ASN A 6 -35.62 -76.33 1.37
C ASN A 6 -35.07 -75.61 0.13
N CYS A 7 -35.95 -75.03 -0.69
CA CYS A 7 -35.58 -74.03 -1.69
C CYS A 7 -36.03 -72.64 -1.22
N LEU A 8 -35.05 -71.86 -0.73
CA LEU A 8 -35.17 -70.43 -0.44
C LEU A 8 -35.46 -69.66 -1.75
N LYS A 9 -36.53 -68.84 -1.76
CA LYS A 9 -36.84 -67.90 -2.85
C LYS A 9 -35.86 -66.71 -2.82
N PRO A 10 -35.21 -66.35 -3.93
CA PRO A 10 -34.37 -65.15 -3.98
C PRO A 10 -35.21 -63.88 -4.12
N SER A 11 -34.95 -62.92 -3.23
CA SER A 11 -35.52 -61.58 -3.18
C SER A 11 -35.04 -60.74 -4.37
N ARG A 12 -35.97 -60.33 -5.24
CA ARG A 12 -35.72 -59.39 -6.35
C ARG A 12 -35.72 -57.94 -5.85
N LYS A 13 -34.63 -57.42 -5.27
CA LYS A 13 -34.40 -55.96 -5.19
C LYS A 13 -32.89 -55.59 -5.10
N PRO A 14 -32.19 -55.36 -6.23
CA PRO A 14 -30.96 -54.56 -6.17
C PRO A 14 -30.91 -53.37 -7.14
N LEU A 15 -31.81 -53.27 -8.13
CA LEU A 15 -31.66 -52.27 -9.21
C LEU A 15 -32.13 -50.85 -8.84
N LEU A 16 -33.09 -50.71 -7.92
CA LEU A 16 -33.66 -49.41 -7.52
C LEU A 16 -32.76 -48.64 -6.54
N PHE A 17 -31.87 -49.31 -5.81
CA PHE A 17 -30.99 -48.67 -4.84
C PHE A 17 -29.76 -48.03 -5.51
N LEU A 18 -29.28 -48.59 -6.62
CA LEU A 18 -28.15 -48.06 -7.39
C LEU A 18 -28.49 -46.75 -8.12
N LEU A 19 -29.72 -46.61 -8.62
CA LEU A 19 -30.17 -45.36 -9.28
C LEU A 19 -30.34 -44.20 -8.28
N PHE A 20 -30.61 -44.48 -7.01
CA PHE A 20 -30.73 -43.45 -5.97
C PHE A 20 -29.36 -42.97 -5.47
N ILE A 21 -28.36 -43.85 -5.41
CA ILE A 21 -26.97 -43.50 -5.07
C ILE A 21 -26.32 -42.68 -6.20
N MET A 22 -26.69 -42.94 -7.46
CA MET A 22 -26.20 -42.17 -8.62
C MET A 22 -26.87 -40.79 -8.78
N TRP A 23 -27.95 -40.52 -8.04
CA TRP A 23 -28.56 -39.18 -7.93
C TRP A 23 -28.05 -38.39 -6.71
N LEU A 24 -27.33 -39.07 -5.81
CA LEU A 24 -26.65 -38.50 -4.64
C LEU A 24 -25.18 -38.13 -4.93
N VAL A 25 -24.75 -38.17 -6.20
CA VAL A 25 -23.57 -37.43 -6.64
C VAL A 25 -24.02 -35.98 -6.78
N VAL A 26 -24.11 -35.31 -5.63
CA VAL A 26 -24.24 -33.87 -5.50
C VAL A 26 -23.18 -33.26 -6.41
N THR A 27 -23.63 -32.51 -7.40
CA THR A 27 -22.78 -31.62 -8.20
C THR A 27 -22.25 -30.56 -7.25
N SER A 28 -21.08 -30.80 -6.66
CA SER A 28 -20.27 -29.77 -6.03
C SER A 28 -19.85 -28.79 -7.13
N HIS A 29 -20.68 -27.78 -7.40
CA HIS A 29 -20.22 -26.56 -8.05
C HIS A 29 -19.20 -25.97 -7.08
N SER A 30 -17.92 -26.13 -7.40
CA SER A 30 -16.87 -25.39 -6.71
C SER A 30 -17.07 -23.93 -7.07
N ASP A 31 -17.69 -23.16 -6.18
CA ASP A 31 -17.49 -21.71 -6.15
C ASP A 31 -15.97 -21.51 -6.13
N GLU A 32 -15.41 -20.98 -7.22
CA GLU A 32 -13.98 -20.75 -7.32
C GLU A 32 -13.62 -19.62 -6.36
N ASP A 33 -12.85 -19.94 -5.32
CA ASP A 33 -12.45 -18.99 -4.31
C ASP A 33 -11.64 -17.83 -4.92
N TYR A 34 -12.09 -16.58 -4.71
CA TYR A 34 -11.47 -15.37 -5.29
C TYR A 34 -9.98 -15.24 -4.98
N TYR A 35 -9.55 -15.66 -3.79
CA TYR A 35 -8.12 -15.68 -3.43
C TYR A 35 -7.32 -16.68 -4.28
N LYS A 36 -7.90 -17.86 -4.56
CA LYS A 36 -7.28 -18.86 -5.43
C LYS A 36 -7.27 -18.39 -6.89
N LEU A 37 -8.32 -17.71 -7.34
CA LEU A 37 -8.37 -17.11 -8.68
C LEU A 37 -7.25 -16.10 -8.91
N LEU A 38 -6.97 -15.27 -7.90
CA LEU A 38 -5.88 -14.30 -7.96
C LEU A 38 -4.50 -14.91 -7.61
N GLY A 39 -4.47 -16.15 -7.09
CA GLY A 39 -3.23 -16.82 -6.70
C GLY A 39 -2.57 -16.23 -5.45
N ILE A 40 -3.36 -15.75 -4.49
CA ILE A 40 -2.90 -15.05 -3.29
C ILE A 40 -3.44 -15.69 -2.01
N SER A 41 -2.83 -15.36 -0.87
CA SER A 41 -3.32 -15.78 0.46
C SER A 41 -4.55 -14.96 0.88
N ARG A 42 -5.35 -15.52 1.80
CA ARG A 42 -6.48 -14.80 2.42
C ARG A 42 -6.03 -13.60 3.26
N GLU A 43 -4.80 -13.64 3.74
CA GLU A 43 -4.16 -12.60 4.54
C GLU A 43 -3.46 -11.54 3.67
N ALA A 44 -3.55 -11.65 2.34
CA ALA A 44 -2.89 -10.71 1.42
C ALA A 44 -3.36 -9.27 1.65
N SER A 45 -2.41 -8.35 1.66
CA SER A 45 -2.64 -6.91 1.71
C SER A 45 -3.31 -6.39 0.42
N THR A 46 -3.95 -5.23 0.50
CA THR A 46 -4.57 -4.59 -0.68
C THR A 46 -3.56 -4.34 -1.80
N ARG A 47 -2.30 -4.06 -1.45
CA ARG A 47 -1.20 -3.92 -2.43
C ARG A 47 -0.92 -5.24 -3.15
N GLU A 48 -0.80 -6.35 -2.41
CA GLU A 48 -0.56 -7.67 -3.00
C GLU A 48 -1.73 -8.12 -3.89
N ILE A 49 -2.97 -7.83 -3.48
CA ILE A 49 -4.16 -8.07 -4.30
C ILE A 49 -4.06 -7.31 -5.63
N ARG A 50 -3.73 -6.00 -5.60
CA ARG A 50 -3.56 -5.18 -6.80
C ARG A 50 -2.42 -5.69 -7.69
N GLN A 51 -1.27 -6.03 -7.12
CA GLN A 51 -0.13 -6.54 -7.89
C GLN A 51 -0.44 -7.88 -8.57
N ALA A 52 -1.08 -8.81 -7.86
CA ALA A 52 -1.51 -10.09 -8.41
C ALA A 52 -2.53 -9.89 -9.54
N PHE A 53 -3.55 -9.06 -9.31
CA PHE A 53 -4.53 -8.71 -10.33
C PHE A 53 -3.88 -8.03 -11.54
N LYS A 54 -2.98 -7.06 -11.36
CA LYS A 54 -2.26 -6.38 -12.44
C LYS A 54 -1.51 -7.38 -13.31
N LYS A 55 -0.82 -8.34 -12.70
CA LYS A 55 -0.10 -9.39 -13.42
C LYS A 55 -1.04 -10.22 -14.29
N LEU A 56 -2.18 -10.66 -13.74
CA LEU A 56 -3.20 -11.40 -14.47
C LEU A 56 -3.88 -10.56 -15.56
N ALA A 57 -4.17 -9.30 -15.27
CA ALA A 57 -4.76 -8.38 -16.24
C ALA A 57 -3.83 -8.17 -17.43
N LEU A 58 -2.53 -8.03 -17.23
CA LEU A 58 -1.60 -7.83 -18.35
C LEU A 58 -1.44 -9.06 -19.25
N THR A 59 -1.63 -10.27 -18.72
CA THR A 59 -1.47 -11.52 -19.47
C THR A 59 -2.78 -12.06 -20.03
N MET A 60 -3.88 -11.93 -19.28
CA MET A 60 -5.18 -12.53 -19.60
C MET A 60 -6.18 -11.55 -20.22
N HIS A 61 -5.82 -10.28 -20.41
CA HIS A 61 -6.71 -9.31 -21.04
C HIS A 61 -7.20 -9.80 -22.43
N PRO A 62 -8.48 -9.65 -22.76
CA PRO A 62 -9.02 -10.04 -24.07
C PRO A 62 -8.28 -9.41 -25.26
N ASP A 63 -7.92 -8.12 -25.18
CA ASP A 63 -7.10 -7.43 -26.21
C ASP A 63 -5.76 -8.12 -26.54
N LYS A 64 -5.18 -8.87 -25.59
CA LYS A 64 -3.92 -9.61 -25.80
C LYS A 64 -4.14 -11.08 -26.14
N ASN A 65 -5.38 -11.55 -26.06
CA ASN A 65 -5.77 -12.93 -26.32
C ASN A 65 -6.93 -12.99 -27.33
N PRO A 66 -6.81 -12.38 -28.53
CA PRO A 66 -7.91 -12.31 -29.50
C PRO A 66 -8.33 -13.68 -30.07
N ASN A 67 -7.47 -14.70 -29.95
CA ASN A 67 -7.71 -16.05 -30.46
C ASN A 67 -8.38 -16.98 -29.44
N ASP A 68 -8.53 -16.55 -28.18
CA ASP A 68 -9.23 -17.32 -27.15
C ASP A 68 -10.65 -16.76 -26.97
N GLU A 69 -11.64 -17.47 -27.49
CA GLU A 69 -13.07 -17.11 -27.37
C GLU A 69 -13.54 -17.03 -25.91
N THR A 70 -12.84 -17.71 -24.99
CA THR A 70 -13.16 -17.71 -23.54
C THR A 70 -12.41 -16.63 -22.76
N ALA A 71 -11.52 -15.85 -23.40
CA ALA A 71 -10.70 -14.84 -22.71
C ALA A 71 -11.55 -13.79 -21.99
N HIS A 72 -12.64 -13.34 -22.60
CA HIS A 72 -13.56 -12.38 -21.99
C HIS A 72 -14.18 -12.92 -20.70
N GLU A 73 -14.72 -14.13 -20.72
CA GLU A 73 -15.35 -14.74 -19.54
C GLU A 73 -14.34 -14.99 -18.42
N LYS A 74 -13.16 -15.50 -18.75
CA LYS A 74 -12.06 -15.71 -17.79
C LYS A 74 -11.65 -14.39 -17.14
N PHE A 75 -11.49 -13.33 -17.93
CA PHE A 75 -11.09 -12.04 -17.41
C PHE A 75 -12.19 -11.41 -16.56
N LEU A 76 -13.47 -11.62 -16.90
CA LEU A 76 -14.60 -11.16 -16.10
C LEU A 76 -14.58 -11.76 -14.70
N LYS A 77 -14.27 -13.06 -14.57
CA LYS A 77 -14.14 -13.74 -13.27
C LYS A 77 -13.01 -13.15 -12.43
N ILE A 78 -11.85 -12.93 -13.04
CA ILE A 78 -10.68 -12.31 -12.38
C ILE A 78 -10.98 -10.88 -11.95
N ASN A 79 -11.64 -10.10 -12.81
CA ASN A 79 -12.03 -8.73 -12.50
C ASN A 79 -13.03 -8.69 -11.35
N ARG A 80 -14.05 -9.57 -11.35
CA ARG A 80 -15.00 -9.68 -10.24
C ARG A 80 -14.31 -10.02 -8.92
N ALA A 81 -13.38 -10.98 -8.93
CA ALA A 81 -12.59 -11.32 -7.75
C ALA A 81 -11.81 -10.10 -7.22
N TYR A 82 -11.18 -9.33 -8.11
CA TYR A 82 -10.48 -8.11 -7.74
C TYR A 82 -11.40 -7.03 -7.17
N GLU A 83 -12.53 -6.73 -7.83
CA GLU A 83 -13.48 -5.70 -7.39
C GLU A 83 -14.05 -5.98 -5.99
N VAL A 84 -14.24 -7.26 -5.65
CA VAL A 84 -14.70 -7.67 -4.32
C VAL A 84 -13.57 -7.62 -3.29
N LEU A 85 -12.37 -8.11 -3.64
CA LEU A 85 -11.26 -8.20 -2.69
C LEU A 85 -10.56 -6.86 -2.43
N LYS A 86 -10.65 -5.90 -3.35
CA LYS A 86 -10.07 -4.56 -3.17
C LYS A 86 -10.87 -3.69 -2.20
N ASP A 87 -12.18 -3.90 -2.09
CA ASP A 87 -13.08 -3.15 -1.21
C ASP A 87 -13.16 -3.87 0.14
N GLU A 88 -12.82 -3.15 1.21
CA GLU A 88 -12.73 -3.74 2.54
C GLU A 88 -14.08 -4.30 3.05
N ASP A 89 -15.19 -3.61 2.74
CA ASP A 89 -16.53 -4.01 3.17
C ASP A 89 -17.02 -5.23 2.38
N LEU A 90 -16.77 -5.26 1.06
CA LEU A 90 -17.10 -6.40 0.21
C LEU A 90 -16.23 -7.61 0.53
N ARG A 91 -14.93 -7.43 0.76
CA ARG A 91 -14.00 -8.49 1.18
C ARG A 91 -14.46 -9.13 2.49
N LYS A 92 -14.81 -8.33 3.52
CA LYS A 92 -15.36 -8.84 4.79
C LYS A 92 -16.64 -9.65 4.58
N LYS A 93 -17.52 -9.19 3.68
CA LYS A 93 -18.77 -9.91 3.36
C LYS A 93 -18.49 -11.23 2.66
N TYR A 94 -17.57 -11.24 1.70
CA TYR A 94 -17.12 -12.43 1.00
C TYR A 94 -16.45 -13.43 1.96
N ASP A 95 -15.59 -12.98 2.87
CA ASP A 95 -14.94 -13.84 3.85
C ASP A 95 -15.94 -14.50 4.81
N LYS A 96 -17.05 -13.82 5.13
CA LYS A 96 -18.07 -14.32 6.05
C LYS A 96 -19.11 -15.23 5.39
N TYR A 97 -19.49 -14.94 4.15
CA TYR A 97 -20.66 -15.57 3.52
C TYR A 97 -20.38 -16.19 2.13
N GLY A 98 -19.15 -16.07 1.63
CA GLY A 98 -18.79 -16.44 0.26
C GLY A 98 -19.51 -15.58 -0.78
N GLU A 99 -19.55 -16.08 -2.02
CA GLU A 99 -20.20 -15.38 -3.13
C GLU A 99 -21.71 -15.18 -2.90
N LYS A 100 -22.37 -16.09 -2.19
CA LYS A 100 -23.80 -15.99 -1.81
C LYS A 100 -24.13 -14.75 -0.99
N GLY A 101 -23.15 -14.18 -0.31
CA GLY A 101 -23.31 -12.92 0.43
C GLY A 101 -23.31 -11.69 -0.46
N LEU A 102 -22.80 -11.77 -1.68
CA LEU A 102 -22.68 -10.64 -2.60
C LEU A 102 -24.00 -10.45 -3.35
N GLN A 103 -24.38 -9.20 -3.62
CA GLN A 103 -25.54 -8.91 -4.48
C GLN A 103 -25.06 -8.91 -5.93
N ASP A 104 -25.76 -9.62 -6.82
CA ASP A 104 -25.42 -9.68 -8.26
C ASP A 104 -25.56 -8.32 -8.97
N ASP A 105 -26.28 -7.40 -8.34
CA ASP A 105 -26.68 -6.10 -8.90
C ASP A 105 -25.52 -5.10 -9.00
N GLN A 106 -24.35 -5.41 -8.45
CA GLN A 106 -23.22 -4.47 -8.37
C GLN A 106 -21.89 -5.08 -8.87
N GLN A 107 -21.42 -4.52 -10.00
CA GLN A 107 -20.00 -4.27 -10.30
C GLN A 107 -19.11 -5.40 -10.88
N GLY A 108 -19.67 -6.46 -11.46
CA GLY A 108 -18.83 -7.49 -12.15
C GLY A 108 -18.49 -7.24 -13.62
N GLY A 109 -19.19 -6.31 -14.30
CA GLY A 109 -19.33 -6.33 -15.77
C GLY A 109 -18.36 -5.50 -16.60
N ARG A 110 -17.61 -4.57 -15.99
CA ARG A 110 -16.79 -3.60 -16.74
C ARG A 110 -15.36 -3.65 -16.24
N TYR A 111 -14.45 -3.93 -17.16
CA TYR A 111 -13.02 -3.84 -16.97
C TYR A 111 -12.46 -2.75 -17.88
N GLU A 112 -11.30 -2.21 -17.50
CA GLU A 112 -10.61 -1.19 -18.28
C GLU A 112 -9.75 -1.79 -19.40
N SER A 113 -9.24 -0.98 -20.32
CA SER A 113 -8.39 -1.46 -21.42
C SER A 113 -7.05 -2.02 -20.91
N TRP A 114 -6.39 -2.85 -21.73
CA TRP A 114 -5.05 -3.35 -21.39
C TRP A 114 -4.05 -2.23 -21.09
N SER A 115 -4.13 -1.12 -21.85
CA SER A 115 -3.28 0.05 -21.66
C SER A 115 -3.43 0.67 -20.26
N TYR A 116 -4.66 0.73 -19.76
CA TYR A 116 -4.94 1.23 -18.41
C TYR A 116 -4.22 0.39 -17.35
N TYR A 117 -4.35 -0.95 -17.42
CA TYR A 117 -3.67 -1.82 -16.46
C TYR A 117 -2.14 -1.74 -16.55
N ARG A 118 -1.62 -1.41 -17.74
CA ARG A 118 -0.17 -1.30 -17.97
C ARG A 118 0.44 -0.01 -17.45
N TYR A 119 -0.29 1.11 -17.54
CA TYR A 119 0.28 2.44 -17.29
C TYR A 119 -0.40 3.16 -16.13
N ASP A 120 -1.71 3.04 -15.96
CA ASP A 120 -2.52 3.80 -15.01
C ASP A 120 -2.84 3.05 -13.70
N PHE A 121 -2.75 1.72 -13.71
CA PHE A 121 -3.14 0.89 -12.57
C PHE A 121 -1.97 0.61 -11.62
N GLY A 122 -2.20 0.88 -10.32
CA GLY A 122 -1.20 0.63 -9.28
C GLY A 122 0.09 1.39 -9.53
N ILE A 123 -0.01 2.70 -9.79
CA ILE A 123 1.13 3.55 -10.23
C ILE A 123 2.33 3.44 -9.28
N TYR A 124 2.09 3.28 -7.99
CA TYR A 124 3.10 3.23 -6.94
C TYR A 124 3.20 1.87 -6.24
N ASP A 125 2.54 0.81 -6.73
CA ASP A 125 2.52 -0.48 -6.03
C ASP A 125 3.91 -1.17 -6.03
N ASP A 126 4.78 -0.82 -6.98
CA ASP A 126 6.14 -1.35 -7.11
C ASP A 126 7.19 -0.45 -6.43
N ASP A 127 6.76 0.62 -5.75
CA ASP A 127 7.60 1.63 -5.10
C ASP A 127 7.46 1.51 -3.57
N PRO A 128 8.34 0.76 -2.87
CA PRO A 128 8.15 0.45 -1.45
C PRO A 128 8.18 1.68 -0.54
N GLU A 129 8.86 2.76 -0.95
CA GLU A 129 8.93 4.02 -0.21
C GLU A 129 7.64 4.86 -0.33
N VAL A 130 6.73 4.53 -1.25
CA VAL A 130 5.45 5.22 -1.44
C VAL A 130 4.31 4.36 -0.90
N ILE A 131 3.69 4.84 0.18
CA ILE A 131 2.59 4.13 0.83
C ILE A 131 1.28 4.56 0.19
N THR A 132 0.62 3.62 -0.50
CA THR A 132 -0.71 3.89 -1.07
C THR A 132 -1.76 3.81 0.04
N LEU A 133 -2.42 4.93 0.31
CA LEU A 133 -3.45 5.07 1.34
C LEU A 133 -4.85 5.01 0.72
N ASP A 134 -5.74 4.26 1.36
CA ASP A 134 -7.17 4.25 1.06
C ASP A 134 -7.96 4.92 2.18
N ARG A 135 -9.29 4.86 2.09
CA ARG A 135 -10.18 5.44 3.11
C ARG A 135 -9.99 4.84 4.50
N GLY A 136 -9.67 3.55 4.62
CA GLY A 136 -9.52 2.87 5.91
C GLY A 136 -8.23 3.30 6.62
N ASP A 137 -7.16 3.50 5.86
CA ASP A 137 -5.82 3.76 6.41
C ASP A 137 -5.49 5.25 6.55
N PHE A 138 -6.10 6.12 5.71
CA PHE A 138 -5.68 7.51 5.56
C PHE A 138 -5.71 8.29 6.88
N ASP A 139 -6.85 8.28 7.60
CA ASP A 139 -7.00 9.10 8.81
C ASP A 139 -6.10 8.59 9.95
N ALA A 140 -5.87 7.27 10.06
CA ALA A 140 -4.94 6.72 11.03
C ALA A 140 -3.50 7.11 10.70
N ALA A 141 -3.11 7.04 9.42
CA ALA A 141 -1.78 7.40 8.95
C ALA A 141 -1.44 8.87 9.27
N VAL A 142 -2.27 9.82 8.80
CA VAL A 142 -1.96 11.25 8.94
C VAL A 142 -2.05 11.77 10.39
N ASN A 143 -2.66 10.99 11.29
CA ASN A 143 -2.75 11.29 12.72
C ASN A 143 -1.77 10.48 13.60
N SER A 144 -0.86 9.68 13.02
CA SER A 144 0.08 8.82 13.77
C SER A 144 1.10 9.60 14.61
N GLY A 145 1.25 10.91 14.34
CA GLY A 145 2.29 11.77 14.88
C GLY A 145 3.51 11.90 13.97
N GLU A 146 3.63 11.04 12.95
CA GLU A 146 4.59 11.22 11.86
C GLU A 146 4.17 12.36 10.93
N VAL A 147 5.15 12.92 10.21
CA VAL A 147 4.90 13.87 9.13
C VAL A 147 4.64 13.09 7.84
N TRP A 148 3.52 13.36 7.19
CA TRP A 148 3.10 12.69 5.96
C TRP A 148 3.01 13.67 4.81
N PHE A 149 3.74 13.44 3.71
CA PHE A 149 3.54 14.17 2.47
C PHE A 149 2.81 13.28 1.48
N VAL A 150 1.58 13.66 1.12
CA VAL A 150 0.65 12.82 0.35
C VAL A 150 0.36 13.41 -1.03
N ASN A 151 0.52 12.57 -2.05
CA ASN A 151 0.11 12.85 -3.42
C ASN A 151 -1.31 12.32 -3.71
N PHE A 152 -2.27 13.23 -3.86
CA PHE A 152 -3.61 12.90 -4.35
C PHE A 152 -3.61 12.94 -5.87
N TYR A 153 -3.71 11.77 -6.49
CA TYR A 153 -3.66 11.61 -7.95
C TYR A 153 -4.95 10.98 -8.49
N PHE A 154 -5.07 10.98 -9.82
CA PHE A 154 -6.18 10.33 -10.51
C PHE A 154 -5.63 9.50 -11.69
N PRO A 155 -6.22 8.36 -12.06
CA PRO A 155 -5.79 7.59 -13.24
C PRO A 155 -6.03 8.39 -14.54
N ARG A 156 -5.29 8.11 -15.62
CA ARG A 156 -5.42 8.84 -16.91
C ARG A 156 -5.21 10.35 -16.81
N CYS A 157 -4.39 10.79 -15.85
CA CYS A 157 -4.05 12.18 -15.62
C CYS A 157 -2.61 12.42 -16.10
N SER A 158 -2.44 13.16 -17.20
CA SER A 158 -1.10 13.45 -17.76
C SER A 158 -0.17 14.04 -16.70
N HIS A 159 -0.61 15.09 -15.98
CA HIS A 159 0.21 15.72 -14.94
C HIS A 159 0.54 14.80 -13.76
N CYS A 160 -0.26 13.77 -13.52
CA CYS A 160 -0.01 12.78 -12.48
C CYS A 160 1.06 11.79 -12.94
N HIS A 161 1.04 11.40 -14.23
CA HIS A 161 2.10 10.61 -14.85
C HIS A 161 3.42 11.37 -14.94
N ASP A 162 3.38 12.65 -15.30
CA ASP A 162 4.56 13.51 -15.35
C ASP A 162 5.22 13.62 -13.96
N LEU A 163 4.43 13.64 -12.89
CA LEU A 163 4.91 13.71 -11.51
C LEU A 163 5.43 12.36 -10.99
N ALA A 164 4.87 11.23 -11.44
CA ALA A 164 5.13 9.94 -10.83
C ALA A 164 6.62 9.56 -10.73
N PRO A 165 7.47 9.74 -11.76
CA PRO A 165 8.91 9.49 -11.65
C PRO A 165 9.57 10.35 -10.56
N THR A 166 9.28 11.65 -10.55
CA THR A 166 9.82 12.58 -9.55
C THR A 166 9.35 12.24 -8.14
N TRP A 167 8.09 11.82 -7.98
CA TRP A 167 7.55 11.41 -6.68
C TRP A 167 8.26 10.17 -6.12
N ARG A 168 8.62 9.20 -6.98
CA ARG A 168 9.41 8.02 -6.59
C ARG A 168 10.81 8.39 -6.13
N GLU A 169 11.50 9.23 -6.89
CA GLU A 169 12.85 9.69 -6.51
C GLU A 169 12.83 10.52 -5.23
N PHE A 170 11.83 11.39 -5.09
CA PHE A 170 11.60 12.15 -3.87
C PHE A 170 11.33 11.23 -2.68
N ALA A 171 10.53 10.17 -2.86
CA ALA A 171 10.24 9.22 -1.81
C ALA A 171 11.49 8.50 -1.31
N LYS A 172 12.35 8.04 -2.23
CA LYS A 172 13.65 7.44 -1.89
C LYS A 172 14.57 8.42 -1.17
N GLU A 173 14.56 9.69 -1.55
CA GLU A 173 15.40 10.71 -0.93
C GLU A 173 14.97 11.09 0.50
N MET A 174 13.68 10.94 0.80
CA MET A 174 13.08 11.28 2.09
C MET A 174 12.79 10.05 2.97
N ASP A 175 13.20 8.86 2.54
CA ASP A 175 13.00 7.63 3.28
C ASP A 175 13.61 7.73 4.68
N GLY A 176 12.84 7.29 5.68
CA GLY A 176 13.18 7.42 7.09
C GLY A 176 13.12 8.85 7.68
N VAL A 177 12.95 9.91 6.88
CA VAL A 177 12.81 11.29 7.38
C VAL A 177 11.35 11.67 7.60
N ILE A 178 10.51 11.42 6.59
CA ILE A 178 9.06 11.61 6.63
C ILE A 178 8.37 10.46 5.90
N ARG A 179 7.06 10.31 6.09
CA ARG A 179 6.26 9.31 5.37
C ARG A 179 5.74 9.89 4.07
N ILE A 180 5.87 9.12 3.00
CA ILE A 180 5.45 9.51 1.66
C ILE A 180 4.24 8.68 1.27
N GLY A 181 3.13 9.37 1.02
CA GLY A 181 1.85 8.75 0.73
C GLY A 181 1.38 9.03 -0.69
N ALA A 182 0.51 8.16 -1.20
CA ALA A 182 -0.25 8.39 -2.42
C ALA A 182 -1.70 7.94 -2.24
N VAL A 183 -2.65 8.74 -2.72
CA VAL A 183 -4.08 8.41 -2.69
C VAL A 183 -4.60 8.41 -4.13
N ASN A 184 -5.11 7.25 -4.58
CA ASN A 184 -5.82 7.16 -5.84
C ASN A 184 -7.25 7.70 -5.67
N CYS A 185 -7.52 8.90 -6.16
CA CYS A 185 -8.86 9.51 -6.10
C CYS A 185 -9.88 8.88 -7.06
N GLY A 186 -9.43 8.08 -8.04
CA GLY A 186 -10.31 7.26 -8.87
C GLY A 186 -11.04 6.20 -8.05
N ASP A 187 -10.30 5.51 -7.17
CA ASP A 187 -10.85 4.51 -6.27
C ASP A 187 -11.43 5.15 -4.98
N ASN A 188 -10.86 6.27 -4.53
CA ASN A 188 -11.17 6.90 -3.25
C ASN A 188 -11.88 8.26 -3.37
N GLY A 189 -12.84 8.39 -4.29
CA GLY A 189 -13.50 9.67 -4.59
C GLY A 189 -14.15 10.37 -3.39
N ARG A 190 -14.73 9.62 -2.45
CA ARG A 190 -15.30 10.17 -1.20
C ARG A 190 -14.23 10.79 -0.29
N LEU A 191 -13.10 10.09 -0.12
CA LEU A 191 -11.97 10.58 0.66
C LEU A 191 -11.44 11.89 0.05
N CYS A 192 -11.12 11.88 -1.24
CA CYS A 192 -10.57 13.07 -1.91
C CYS A 192 -11.52 14.27 -1.85
N ARG A 193 -12.83 14.07 -2.05
CA ARG A 193 -13.83 15.13 -1.89
C ARG A 193 -13.88 15.67 -0.46
N SER A 194 -13.85 14.79 0.54
CA SER A 194 -13.88 15.20 1.96
C SER A 194 -12.66 16.04 2.37
N LYS A 195 -11.51 15.83 1.71
CA LYS A 195 -10.28 16.62 1.91
C LYS A 195 -10.19 17.84 0.97
N GLY A 196 -11.26 18.17 0.24
CA GLY A 196 -11.31 19.34 -0.64
C GLY A 196 -10.44 19.23 -1.90
N ILE A 197 -10.11 18.01 -2.34
CA ILE A 197 -9.32 17.79 -3.55
C ILE A 197 -10.21 17.87 -4.79
N SER A 198 -9.97 18.87 -5.63
CA SER A 198 -10.72 19.13 -6.86
C SER A 198 -9.85 19.13 -8.13
N SER A 199 -8.53 19.04 -8.01
CA SER A 199 -7.59 18.99 -9.12
C SER A 199 -6.43 18.04 -8.82
N TYR A 200 -5.83 17.48 -9.87
CA TYR A 200 -4.83 16.44 -9.77
C TYR A 200 -3.56 16.77 -10.61
N PRO A 201 -2.36 16.40 -10.13
CA PRO A 201 -2.09 15.96 -8.76
C PRO A 201 -2.24 17.14 -7.77
N SER A 202 -2.68 16.83 -6.55
CA SER A 202 -2.68 17.78 -5.42
C SER A 202 -1.81 17.22 -4.31
N LEU A 203 -0.86 18.02 -3.82
CA LEU A 203 0.15 17.60 -2.87
C LEU A 203 -0.08 18.32 -1.54
N TYR A 204 -0.18 17.55 -0.45
CA TYR A 204 -0.43 18.09 0.89
C TYR A 204 0.44 17.43 1.93
N ILE A 205 0.98 18.23 2.85
CA ILE A 205 1.66 17.75 4.04
C ILE A 205 0.69 17.72 5.23
N PHE A 206 0.77 16.66 6.02
CA PHE A 206 -0.04 16.40 7.19
C PHE A 206 0.86 16.14 8.40
N ARG A 207 0.43 16.65 9.55
CA ARG A 207 1.03 16.36 10.85
C ARG A 207 -0.06 16.45 11.92
N ALA A 208 -0.05 15.51 12.86
CA ALA A 208 -1.01 15.49 13.95
C ALA A 208 -1.03 16.85 14.70
N GLY A 209 -2.23 17.39 14.91
CA GLY A 209 -2.44 18.67 15.60
C GLY A 209 -2.17 19.92 14.75
N MET A 210 -1.81 19.79 13.48
CA MET A 210 -1.64 20.91 12.55
C MET A 210 -2.66 20.81 11.40
N ASN A 211 -3.04 21.97 10.84
CA ASN A 211 -3.82 21.99 9.61
C ASN A 211 -2.96 21.48 8.45
N PRO A 212 -3.53 20.70 7.51
CA PRO A 212 -2.80 20.27 6.32
C PRO A 212 -2.36 21.47 5.49
N GLU A 213 -1.14 21.44 4.97
CA GLU A 213 -0.62 22.52 4.12
C GLU A 213 -0.43 22.04 2.68
N LYS A 214 -0.91 22.83 1.72
CA LYS A 214 -0.83 22.50 0.29
C LYS A 214 0.48 22.97 -0.30
N TYR A 215 1.13 22.11 -1.08
CA TYR A 215 2.30 22.49 -1.87
C TYR A 215 1.90 23.08 -3.23
N TYR A 216 2.51 24.22 -3.58
CA TYR A 216 2.25 24.98 -4.81
C TYR A 216 3.49 25.16 -5.71
N GLY A 217 4.63 24.55 -5.37
CA GLY A 217 5.86 24.72 -6.13
C GLY A 217 5.87 23.99 -7.48
N ASP A 218 7.00 24.05 -8.17
CA ASP A 218 7.21 23.51 -9.52
C ASP A 218 7.21 21.97 -9.63
N ARG A 219 7.06 21.26 -8.49
CA ARG A 219 7.06 19.80 -8.37
C ARG A 219 8.39 19.14 -8.77
N SER A 220 9.47 19.90 -8.91
CA SER A 220 10.81 19.33 -9.01
C SER A 220 11.20 18.65 -7.69
N LYS A 221 12.03 17.62 -7.76
CA LYS A 221 12.51 16.91 -6.55
C LYS A 221 13.12 17.87 -5.54
N ALA A 222 13.97 18.80 -5.98
CA ALA A 222 14.61 19.79 -5.12
C ALA A 222 13.59 20.70 -4.40
N SER A 223 12.54 21.13 -5.10
CA SER A 223 11.48 21.96 -4.55
C SER A 223 10.61 21.19 -3.55
N LEU A 224 10.30 19.92 -3.85
CA LEU A 224 9.59 19.01 -2.93
C LEU A 224 10.40 18.76 -1.65
N THR A 225 11.70 18.45 -1.77
CA THR A 225 12.61 18.28 -0.64
C THR A 225 12.67 19.54 0.20
N LYS A 226 12.90 20.71 -0.42
CA LYS A 226 12.97 21.98 0.30
C LYS A 226 11.69 22.27 1.09
N PHE A 227 10.53 22.04 0.49
CA PHE A 227 9.24 22.23 1.16
C PHE A 227 9.07 21.24 2.33
N ALA A 228 9.27 19.95 2.08
CA ALA A 228 9.12 18.91 3.10
C ALA A 228 10.02 19.14 4.32
N MET A 229 11.26 19.57 4.11
CA MET A 229 12.23 19.84 5.17
C MET A 229 11.80 20.96 6.12
N GLN A 230 10.89 21.86 5.72
CA GLN A 230 10.33 22.89 6.61
C GLN A 230 9.50 22.29 7.75
N PHE A 231 8.99 21.06 7.57
CA PHE A 231 8.14 20.35 8.53
C PHE A 231 8.91 19.33 9.38
N VAL A 232 10.17 19.08 9.03
CA VAL A 232 11.05 18.20 9.78
C VAL A 232 11.59 18.97 10.97
N THR A 233 11.19 18.58 12.18
CA THR A 233 11.74 19.14 13.41
C THR A 233 13.15 18.61 13.63
N SER A 234 14.15 19.24 12.99
CA SER A 234 15.56 18.91 13.18
C SER A 234 16.22 19.94 14.09
N LYS A 235 16.77 19.51 15.23
CA LYS A 235 17.69 20.33 16.01
C LYS A 235 19.11 19.91 15.64
N VAL A 236 19.78 20.71 14.82
CA VAL A 236 21.22 20.61 14.55
C VAL A 236 21.88 21.65 15.44
N THR A 237 22.83 21.24 16.27
CA THR A 237 23.51 22.15 17.21
C THR A 237 24.98 22.17 16.89
N GLU A 238 25.49 23.36 16.60
CA GLU A 238 26.92 23.57 16.43
C GLU A 238 27.58 23.52 17.80
N LEU A 239 28.63 22.71 17.94
CA LEU A 239 29.42 22.64 19.16
C LEU A 239 30.72 23.41 18.95
N TRP A 240 31.09 24.17 19.97
CA TRP A 240 32.34 24.89 20.10
C TRP A 240 32.87 24.72 21.52
N GLN A 241 34.10 25.17 21.77
CA GLN A 241 34.78 25.00 23.06
C GLN A 241 33.95 25.52 24.26
N GLY A 242 33.09 26.52 24.05
CA GLY A 242 32.28 27.16 25.09
C GLY A 242 30.99 26.44 25.46
N ASN A 243 30.46 25.54 24.62
CA ASN A 243 29.21 24.81 24.91
C ASN A 243 29.35 23.29 24.88
N VAL A 244 30.45 22.75 24.33
CA VAL A 244 30.62 21.31 24.10
C VAL A 244 30.40 20.48 25.37
N PHE A 245 31.01 20.86 26.49
CA PHE A 245 30.85 20.13 27.75
C PHE A 245 29.44 20.26 28.32
N THR A 246 28.87 21.47 28.32
CA THR A 246 27.52 21.70 28.86
C THR A 246 26.44 20.97 28.07
N GLU A 247 26.54 20.97 26.74
CA GLU A 247 25.59 20.28 25.86
C GLU A 247 25.71 18.77 25.98
N ILE A 248 26.94 18.25 26.04
CA ILE A 248 27.20 16.81 26.24
C ILE A 248 26.72 16.35 27.63
N ASP A 249 26.97 17.12 28.69
CA ASP A 249 26.52 16.77 30.04
C ASP A 249 24.99 16.78 30.14
N GLN A 250 24.33 17.79 29.57
CA GLN A 250 22.86 17.86 29.51
C GLN A 250 22.27 16.68 28.74
N ALA A 251 22.92 16.28 27.66
CA ALA A 251 22.54 15.13 26.89
C ALA A 251 22.68 13.81 27.64
N PHE A 252 23.81 13.59 28.31
CA PHE A 252 24.02 12.42 29.16
C PHE A 252 23.00 12.36 30.30
N ALA A 253 22.70 13.50 30.92
CA ALA A 253 21.66 13.60 31.96
C ALA A 253 20.28 13.25 31.40
N SER A 254 19.98 13.71 30.19
CA SER A 254 18.74 13.39 29.46
C SER A 254 18.76 12.00 28.82
N ARG A 255 19.92 11.31 28.86
CA ARG A 255 20.20 10.01 28.25
C ARG A 255 19.87 9.96 26.75
N ILE A 256 20.13 11.07 26.06
CA ILE A 256 19.94 11.28 24.63
C ILE A 256 21.24 10.89 23.92
N GLY A 257 21.16 10.06 22.88
CA GLY A 257 22.32 9.69 22.05
C GLY A 257 22.72 10.82 21.10
N TRP A 258 24.01 10.90 20.73
CA TRP A 258 24.54 11.96 19.87
C TRP A 258 25.26 11.37 18.66
N LEU A 259 25.06 12.01 17.50
CA LEU A 259 25.86 11.78 16.31
C LEU A 259 26.66 13.04 16.02
N ILE A 260 27.97 13.00 16.26
CA ILE A 260 28.84 14.16 16.12
C ILE A 260 29.68 14.00 14.85
N THR A 261 29.65 15.01 13.98
CA THR A 261 30.58 15.12 12.86
C THR A 261 31.63 16.19 13.16
N PHE A 262 32.89 15.84 12.95
CA PHE A 262 34.01 16.76 13.08
C PHE A 262 34.38 17.22 11.68
N CYS A 263 34.51 18.53 11.49
CA CYS A 263 34.79 19.10 10.18
C CYS A 263 35.97 20.06 10.30
N ALA A 264 36.98 19.86 9.47
CA ALA A 264 38.12 20.76 9.34
C ALA A 264 37.99 21.56 8.03
N ASP A 265 38.81 22.59 7.88
CA ASP A 265 38.89 23.40 6.65
C ASP A 265 39.35 22.59 5.43
N THR A 266 39.96 21.42 5.67
CA THR A 266 40.37 20.45 4.64
C THR A 266 39.79 19.06 4.94
N GLY A 267 39.14 18.45 3.94
CA GLY A 267 38.54 17.12 4.02
C GLY A 267 37.03 17.09 3.79
N ASP A 268 36.48 15.88 3.66
CA ASP A 268 35.04 15.67 3.42
C ASP A 268 34.27 15.76 4.75
N CYS A 269 33.40 16.76 4.86
CA CYS A 269 32.46 16.97 5.96
C CYS A 269 31.03 16.65 5.51
N LEU A 270 30.16 16.21 6.43
CA LEU A 270 28.73 16.11 6.12
C LEU A 270 28.17 17.49 5.80
N GLU A 271 27.64 17.69 4.60
CA GLU A 271 27.01 18.94 4.17
C GLU A 271 25.76 19.27 5.00
N SER A 272 25.45 20.57 5.16
CA SER A 272 24.29 21.05 5.94
C SER A 272 22.96 20.34 5.61
N PRO A 273 22.59 20.10 4.33
CA PRO A 273 21.35 19.38 4.02
C PRO A 273 21.36 17.92 4.50
N THR A 274 22.49 17.23 4.33
CA THR A 274 22.70 15.86 4.85
C THR A 274 22.55 15.86 6.36
N ARG A 275 23.07 16.89 7.02
CA ARG A 275 22.99 17.00 8.47
C ARG A 275 21.56 17.15 8.99
N GLN A 276 20.77 17.99 8.32
CA GLN A 276 19.35 18.19 8.65
C GLN A 276 18.51 16.93 8.41
N LYS A 277 18.78 16.21 7.31
CA LYS A 277 18.11 14.93 7.03
C LYS A 277 18.40 13.90 8.12
N LEU A 278 19.67 13.71 8.46
CA LEU A 278 20.06 12.81 9.56
C LEU A 278 19.37 13.19 10.87
N ALA A 279 19.38 14.48 11.23
CA ALA A 279 18.69 14.94 12.43
C ALA A 279 17.18 14.63 12.38
N GLY A 280 16.53 14.74 11.22
CA GLY A 280 15.14 14.32 11.01
C GLY A 280 14.91 12.82 11.23
N MET A 281 15.77 11.97 10.65
CA MET A 281 15.69 10.50 10.82
C MET A 281 15.87 10.08 12.28
N LEU A 282 16.78 10.76 12.99
CA LEU A 282 17.16 10.40 14.36
C LEU A 282 16.11 10.81 15.41
N VAL A 283 15.23 11.77 15.11
CA VAL A 283 14.08 12.12 15.96
C VAL A 283 13.12 10.94 16.11
N GLY A 284 13.03 10.07 15.09
CA GLY A 284 12.18 8.89 15.07
C GLY A 284 12.81 7.63 15.68
N ILE A 285 14.09 7.64 16.04
CA ILE A 285 14.75 6.52 16.71
C ILE A 285 14.32 6.48 18.18
N ASP A 286 13.16 5.84 18.32
CA ASP A 286 12.59 5.09 19.42
C ASP A 286 12.09 5.82 20.69
N LYS A 287 10.80 5.60 20.95
CA LYS A 287 10.10 5.92 22.20
C LYS A 287 10.43 4.91 23.32
N GLN A 288 11.14 3.81 23.02
CA GLN A 288 11.68 2.85 23.98
C GLN A 288 13.21 2.99 24.19
N LEU A 289 13.99 3.25 23.14
CA LEU A 289 15.39 3.68 23.17
C LEU A 289 15.48 5.18 22.91
N ARG A 290 15.37 5.94 24.00
CA ARG A 290 15.59 7.38 24.18
C ARG A 290 16.13 8.17 22.96
N PRO A 291 15.52 9.33 22.64
CA PRO A 291 15.73 10.03 21.38
C PRO A 291 17.20 10.32 21.11
N VAL A 292 17.63 10.16 19.85
CA VAL A 292 18.93 10.63 19.36
C VAL A 292 18.71 12.02 18.79
N SER A 293 18.87 13.03 19.65
CA SER A 293 18.71 14.43 19.27
C SER A 293 20.09 15.01 19.17
N LEU A 294 20.53 15.27 17.94
CA LEU A 294 21.54 16.26 17.53
C LEU A 294 22.59 15.64 16.63
N LEU A 295 22.66 16.23 15.45
CA LEU A 295 23.84 16.20 14.64
C LEU A 295 24.68 17.45 14.90
N VAL A 296 25.96 17.28 15.14
CA VAL A 296 26.89 18.35 15.53
C VAL A 296 27.92 18.58 14.45
N GLN A 297 28.22 19.85 14.14
CA GLN A 297 29.46 20.26 13.49
C GLN A 297 30.37 20.88 14.57
N CYS A 298 31.58 20.34 14.78
CA CYS A 298 32.63 21.05 15.50
C CYS A 298 33.63 21.65 14.52
N LEU A 299 33.68 22.98 14.43
CA LEU A 299 34.60 23.70 13.54
C LEU A 299 35.99 23.90 14.16
N GLN A 300 36.13 23.83 15.49
CA GLN A 300 37.41 24.07 16.19
C GLN A 300 37.45 23.32 17.53
N CYS A 301 37.42 21.99 17.49
CA CYS A 301 37.66 21.16 18.68
C CYS A 301 39.15 20.76 18.74
N LEU A 302 40.05 21.74 18.81
CA LEU A 302 41.44 21.60 19.27
C LEU A 302 41.97 22.99 19.64
#